data_AF-A0A3D9XCR4-F1
#
_entry.id   AF-A0A3D9XCR4-F1
#
_cell.length_a   1.000
_cell.length_b   1.000
_cell.length_c   1.000
_cell.angle_alpha   90.00
_cell.angle_beta   90.00
_cell.angle_gamma   90.00
#
_symmetry.space_group_name_H-M   'P 1'
#
loop_
_entity.id
_entity.type
_entity.pdbx_description
1 polymer ?
#
loop_
_entity_poly.entity_id
_entity_poly.type
_entity_poly.pdbx_seq_one_letter_code
_entity_poly.pdbx_strand_id
1 'polypeptide(L)'
;MWDFNIGQALGLLGRTLPFVLLRAAVYFGITLAYILATGAGIGVGWGVGAFGDDEFRATAMAWGGIAGFGLTGAVMYWLREYILYIVKAGHVAVLVELIDGKPLPEGRGQIAHATAVVKGRFGQASLLFALDQLVKGVIRAVIGLVRGVLSILPIPYVRQLMGIVQAFLRVAVGFIDEVILAHAIRTRSTDPWGSAREALVLYGQNWKAMLRNAAWLTLFTYGLAFLIFLVMLAPAAALVYVMPGAWSAGGFVFALLFAWSVKAAFLEPFAVTCLMQVYFRITDGQEPDPEWDARLEQMSSHFRKLKERAGARFGTARDGEAA
;
A
#
# COMPACT_ATOMS: atom_id res chain seq x y z
N MET A 1 20.30 -15.58 3.95
CA MET A 1 20.37 -15.63 2.47
C MET A 1 18.96 -15.46 1.94
N TRP A 2 18.72 -14.31 1.33
CA TRP A 2 17.45 -13.86 0.75
C TRP A 2 17.50 -14.07 -0.76
N ASP A 3 16.33 -14.08 -1.40
CA ASP A 3 16.13 -14.46 -2.79
C ASP A 3 15.79 -13.25 -3.70
N PHE A 4 15.83 -12.02 -3.22
CA PHE A 4 15.64 -10.82 -4.07
C PHE A 4 16.96 -10.15 -4.43
N ASN A 5 17.01 -9.53 -5.61
CA ASN A 5 18.14 -8.73 -6.06
C ASN A 5 17.84 -7.23 -5.85
N ILE A 6 18.58 -6.61 -4.92
CA ILE A 6 18.43 -5.19 -4.55
C ILE A 6 18.79 -4.28 -5.73
N GLY A 7 19.88 -4.57 -6.45
CA GLY A 7 20.32 -3.77 -7.59
C GLY A 7 19.30 -3.78 -8.73
N GLN A 8 18.73 -4.95 -9.03
CA GLN A 8 17.63 -5.09 -9.99
C GLN A 8 16.39 -4.32 -9.52
N ALA A 9 16.01 -4.45 -8.25
CA ALA A 9 14.85 -3.72 -7.71
C ALA A 9 15.03 -2.20 -7.81
N LEU A 10 16.20 -1.67 -7.43
CA LEU A 10 16.52 -0.25 -7.56
C LEU A 10 16.56 0.19 -9.03
N GLY A 11 17.09 -0.64 -9.94
CA GLY A 11 17.06 -0.37 -11.38
C GLY A 11 15.64 -0.29 -11.95
N LEU A 12 14.74 -1.18 -11.51
CA LEU A 12 13.32 -1.15 -11.88
C LEU A 12 12.61 0.11 -11.35
N LEU A 13 12.94 0.57 -10.13
CA LEU A 13 12.43 1.84 -9.61
C LEU A 13 12.94 3.03 -10.41
N GLY A 14 14.22 3.02 -10.81
CA GLY A 14 14.79 4.04 -11.71
C GLY A 14 14.01 4.12 -13.03
N ARG A 15 13.66 2.98 -13.62
CA ARG A 15 12.87 2.90 -14.86
C ARG A 15 11.39 3.28 -14.68
N THR A 16 10.89 3.27 -13.44
CA THR A 16 9.51 3.63 -13.09
C THR A 16 9.45 4.92 -12.26
N LEU A 17 10.47 5.79 -12.37
CA LEU A 17 10.49 7.11 -11.72
C LEU A 17 9.21 7.94 -11.94
N PRO A 18 8.57 7.95 -13.12
CA PRO A 18 7.29 8.64 -13.30
C PRO A 18 6.22 8.20 -12.29
N PHE A 19 6.16 6.90 -11.94
CA PHE A 19 5.25 6.38 -10.92
C PHE A 19 5.68 6.76 -9.51
N VAL A 20 6.98 6.71 -9.21
CA VAL A 20 7.51 7.13 -7.90
C VAL A 20 7.18 8.61 -7.66
N LEU A 21 7.35 9.47 -8.66
CA LEU A 21 6.99 10.88 -8.60
C LEU A 21 5.47 11.08 -8.48
N LEU A 22 4.66 10.33 -9.24
CA LEU A 22 3.21 10.36 -9.11
C LEU A 22 2.76 10.01 -7.69
N ARG A 23 3.36 8.97 -7.09
CA ARG A 23 3.09 8.57 -5.70
C ARG A 23 3.46 9.69 -4.73
N ALA A 24 4.67 10.25 -4.86
CA ALA A 24 5.11 11.38 -4.04
C ALA A 24 4.14 12.56 -4.13
N ALA A 25 3.70 12.91 -5.35
CA ALA A 25 2.74 13.98 -5.59
C ALA A 25 1.37 13.69 -4.96
N VAL A 26 0.89 12.45 -5.00
CA VAL A 26 -0.37 12.05 -4.36
C VAL A 26 -0.28 12.12 -2.84
N TYR A 27 0.79 11.58 -2.22
CA TYR A 27 1.00 11.69 -0.77
C TYR A 27 1.07 13.15 -0.34
N PHE A 28 1.86 13.95 -1.07
CA PHE A 28 1.98 15.38 -0.83
C PHE A 28 0.64 16.11 -1.00
N GLY A 29 -0.14 15.78 -2.04
CA GLY A 29 -1.44 16.39 -2.31
C GLY A 29 -2.48 16.10 -1.22
N ILE A 30 -2.52 14.87 -0.71
CA ILE A 30 -3.39 14.50 0.44
C ILE A 30 -3.02 15.36 1.65
N THR A 31 -1.74 15.43 1.95
CA THR A 31 -1.23 16.24 3.05
C THR A 31 -1.55 17.73 2.88
N LEU A 32 -1.33 18.28 1.68
CA LEU A 32 -1.62 19.66 1.37
C LEU A 32 -3.11 19.96 1.57
N ALA A 33 -4.00 19.02 1.20
CA ALA A 33 -5.43 19.16 1.45
C ALA A 33 -5.75 19.29 2.95
N TYR A 34 -5.10 18.50 3.82
CA TYR A 34 -5.28 18.65 5.28
C TYR A 34 -4.80 20.02 5.78
N ILE A 35 -3.64 20.49 5.31
CA ILE A 35 -3.09 21.79 5.71
C ILE A 35 -4.04 22.92 5.28
N LEU A 36 -4.43 22.93 3.99
CA LEU A 36 -5.29 23.96 3.42
C LEU A 36 -6.67 23.96 4.08
N ALA A 37 -7.27 22.80 4.31
CA ALA A 37 -8.59 22.74 4.93
C ALA A 37 -8.57 23.13 6.41
N THR A 38 -7.52 22.75 7.15
CA THR A 38 -7.34 23.19 8.54
C THR A 38 -7.14 24.70 8.59
N GLY A 39 -6.28 25.25 7.71
CA GLY A 39 -6.05 26.69 7.61
C GLY A 39 -7.30 27.47 7.20
N ALA A 40 -8.06 26.97 6.22
CA ALA A 40 -9.34 27.55 5.81
C ALA A 40 -10.35 27.51 6.96
N GLY A 41 -10.41 26.39 7.70
CA GLY A 41 -11.24 26.26 8.90
C GLY A 41 -10.89 27.29 9.97
N ILE A 42 -9.60 27.49 10.25
CA ILE A 42 -9.12 28.55 11.15
C ILE A 42 -9.55 29.93 10.63
N GLY A 43 -9.40 30.20 9.33
CA GLY A 43 -9.80 31.46 8.70
C GLY A 43 -11.30 31.74 8.82
N VAL A 44 -12.16 30.73 8.63
CA VAL A 44 -13.60 30.83 8.87
C VAL A 44 -13.87 31.10 10.36
N GLY A 45 -13.20 30.38 11.26
CA GLY A 45 -13.29 30.59 12.70
C GLY A 45 -12.87 32.00 13.13
N TRP A 46 -11.85 32.57 12.50
CA TRP A 46 -11.43 33.96 12.72
C TRP A 46 -12.51 34.95 12.26
N GLY A 47 -13.12 34.71 11.09
CA GLY A 47 -14.22 35.53 10.57
C GLY A 47 -15.47 35.49 11.47
N VAL A 48 -15.85 34.31 11.96
CA VAL A 48 -16.96 34.16 12.93
C VAL A 48 -16.60 34.76 14.29
N GLY A 49 -15.34 34.59 14.72
CA GLY A 49 -14.83 35.13 15.97
C GLY A 49 -14.80 36.65 16.04
N ALA A 50 -14.86 37.35 14.90
CA ALA A 50 -14.91 38.81 14.84
C ALA A 50 -16.17 39.43 15.48
N PHE A 51 -17.20 38.63 15.75
CA PHE A 51 -18.43 39.06 16.42
C PHE A 51 -18.37 38.95 17.97
N GLY A 52 -17.27 38.47 18.54
CA GLY A 52 -17.10 38.34 19.99
C GLY A 52 -15.81 38.99 20.50
N ASP A 53 -15.46 38.66 21.74
CA ASP A 53 -14.21 39.08 22.36
C ASP A 53 -13.01 38.23 21.91
N ASP A 54 -11.82 38.55 22.41
CA ASP A 54 -10.59 37.87 22.02
C ASP A 54 -10.59 36.37 22.40
N GLU A 55 -11.24 36.03 23.52
CA GLU A 55 -11.38 34.64 23.98
C GLU A 55 -12.34 33.85 23.09
N PHE A 56 -13.48 34.45 22.73
CA PHE A 56 -14.40 33.88 21.76
C PHE A 56 -13.73 33.69 20.40
N ARG A 57 -12.95 34.69 19.93
CA ARG A 57 -12.24 34.59 18.65
C ARG A 57 -11.20 33.48 18.66
N ALA A 58 -10.44 33.33 19.74
CA ALA A 58 -9.49 32.22 19.90
C ALA A 58 -10.20 30.86 19.86
N THR A 59 -11.32 30.75 20.57
CA THR A 59 -12.14 29.54 20.62
C THR A 59 -12.76 29.20 19.27
N ALA A 60 -13.28 30.20 18.56
CA ALA A 60 -13.87 30.05 17.22
C ALA A 60 -12.82 29.61 16.19
N MET A 61 -11.60 30.18 16.23
CA MET A 61 -10.48 29.73 15.39
C MET A 61 -10.10 28.27 15.68
N ALA A 62 -10.04 27.87 16.95
CA ALA A 62 -9.72 26.50 17.34
C ALA A 62 -10.77 25.50 16.81
N TRP A 63 -12.06 25.77 17.03
CA TRP A 63 -13.14 24.93 16.51
C TRP A 63 -13.20 24.93 14.99
N GLY A 64 -12.94 26.06 14.34
CA GLY A 64 -12.82 26.16 12.90
C GLY A 64 -11.72 25.24 12.36
N GLY A 65 -10.54 25.26 12.97
CA GLY A 65 -9.43 24.35 12.63
C GLY A 65 -9.78 22.88 12.86
N ILE A 66 -10.38 22.53 14.00
CA ILE A 66 -10.84 21.16 14.30
C ILE A 66 -11.87 20.70 13.27
N ALA A 67 -12.84 21.55 12.92
CA ALA A 67 -13.85 21.24 11.92
C ALA A 67 -13.20 21.04 10.54
N GLY A 68 -12.33 21.95 10.10
CA GLY A 68 -11.61 21.84 8.83
C GLY A 68 -10.79 20.55 8.72
N PHE A 69 -10.06 20.20 9.79
CA PHE A 69 -9.32 18.94 9.87
C PHE A 69 -10.25 17.72 9.90
N GLY A 70 -11.30 17.75 10.72
CA GLY A 70 -12.23 16.64 10.93
C GLY A 70 -13.06 16.30 9.69
N LEU A 71 -13.62 17.32 9.02
CA LEU A 71 -14.36 17.17 7.76
C LEU A 71 -13.46 16.60 6.66
N THR A 72 -12.25 17.15 6.52
CA THR A 72 -11.26 16.64 5.56
C THR A 72 -10.86 15.22 5.90
N GLY A 73 -10.68 14.91 7.18
CA GLY A 73 -10.41 13.57 7.67
C GLY A 73 -11.50 12.57 7.30
N ALA A 74 -12.77 12.95 7.45
CA ALA A 74 -13.91 12.13 7.09
C ALA A 74 -13.95 11.83 5.58
N VAL A 75 -13.73 12.83 4.73
CA VAL A 75 -13.66 12.63 3.27
C VAL A 75 -12.45 11.79 2.87
N MET A 76 -11.27 12.14 3.40
CA MET A 76 -10.01 11.48 3.07
C MET A 76 -9.96 10.04 3.57
N TYR A 77 -10.70 9.68 4.63
CA TYR A 77 -10.80 8.30 5.10
C TYR A 77 -11.18 7.34 3.96
N TRP A 78 -12.17 7.71 3.15
CA TRP A 78 -12.62 6.91 2.01
C TRP A 78 -11.75 7.12 0.76
N LEU A 79 -11.43 8.39 0.45
CA LEU A 79 -10.78 8.75 -0.80
C LEU A 79 -9.32 8.28 -0.84
N ARG A 80 -8.61 8.34 0.30
CA ARG A 80 -7.19 7.99 0.39
C ARG A 80 -6.94 6.55 -0.01
N GLU A 81 -7.72 5.61 0.51
CA GLU A 81 -7.48 4.19 0.23
C GLU A 81 -7.67 3.91 -1.27
N TYR A 82 -8.73 4.46 -1.85
CA TYR A 82 -9.02 4.33 -3.28
C TYR A 82 -7.92 4.95 -4.16
N ILE A 83 -7.54 6.21 -3.93
CA ILE A 83 -6.53 6.91 -4.73
C ILE A 83 -5.19 6.21 -4.63
N LEU A 84 -4.75 5.90 -3.41
CA LEU A 84 -3.45 5.25 -3.20
C LEU A 84 -3.43 3.86 -3.85
N TYR A 85 -4.52 3.11 -3.78
CA TYR A 85 -4.58 1.78 -4.37
C TYR A 85 -4.54 1.81 -5.90
N ILE A 86 -5.21 2.75 -6.56
CA ILE A 86 -5.12 2.88 -8.02
C ILE A 86 -3.69 3.16 -8.47
N VAL A 87 -2.99 4.07 -7.78
CA VAL A 87 -1.60 4.40 -8.12
C VAL A 87 -0.68 3.22 -7.83
N LYS A 88 -0.88 2.51 -6.70
CA LYS A 88 -0.18 1.25 -6.39
C LYS A 88 -0.39 0.23 -7.50
N ALA A 89 -1.63 -0.01 -7.91
CA ALA A 89 -1.97 -1.00 -8.92
C ALA A 89 -1.34 -0.68 -10.28
N GLY A 90 -1.38 0.58 -10.70
CA GLY A 90 -0.69 1.04 -11.90
C GLY A 90 0.83 0.83 -11.82
N HIS A 91 1.44 1.13 -10.67
CA HIS A 91 2.88 0.92 -10.47
C HIS A 91 3.24 -0.57 -10.51
N VAL A 92 2.45 -1.43 -9.86
CA VAL A 92 2.61 -2.89 -9.91
C VAL A 92 2.52 -3.38 -11.37
N ALA A 93 1.58 -2.86 -12.16
CA ALA A 93 1.41 -3.26 -13.56
C ALA A 93 2.69 -3.02 -14.39
N VAL A 94 3.28 -1.84 -14.29
CA VAL A 94 4.53 -1.52 -15.02
C VAL A 94 5.72 -2.31 -14.47
N LEU A 95 5.79 -2.53 -13.16
CA LEU A 95 6.86 -3.32 -12.55
C LEU A 95 6.81 -4.77 -13.04
N VAL A 96 5.62 -5.38 -13.11
CA VAL A 96 5.44 -6.74 -13.64
C VAL A 96 5.93 -6.84 -15.08
N GLU A 97 5.55 -5.89 -15.95
CA GLU A 97 5.99 -5.90 -17.33
C GLU A 97 7.51 -5.74 -17.49
N LEU A 98 8.13 -4.88 -16.67
CA LEU A 98 9.59 -4.73 -16.65
C LEU A 98 10.31 -5.96 -16.10
N ILE A 99 9.74 -6.63 -15.09
CA ILE A 99 10.27 -7.89 -14.55
C ILE A 99 10.25 -8.97 -15.64
N ASP A 100 9.21 -9.01 -16.46
CA ASP A 100 9.10 -9.90 -17.63
C ASP A 100 9.94 -9.42 -18.84
N GLY A 101 10.73 -8.35 -18.72
CA GLY A 101 11.59 -7.84 -19.78
C GLY A 101 10.87 -7.13 -20.92
N LYS A 102 9.59 -6.76 -20.76
CA LYS A 102 8.81 -6.07 -21.79
C LYS A 102 9.25 -4.60 -21.90
N PRO A 103 9.22 -4.01 -23.11
CA PRO A 103 9.43 -2.59 -23.27
C PRO A 103 8.26 -1.82 -22.65
N LEU A 104 8.55 -0.65 -22.07
CA LEU A 104 7.54 0.28 -21.59
C LEU A 104 7.69 1.61 -22.32
N PRO A 105 6.58 2.34 -22.53
CA PRO A 105 6.65 3.75 -22.92
C PRO A 105 7.50 4.54 -21.93
N GLU A 106 8.14 5.62 -22.37
CA GLU A 106 8.92 6.49 -21.47
C GLU A 106 8.07 7.61 -20.87
N GLY A 107 8.54 8.14 -19.73
CA GLY A 107 7.95 9.31 -19.08
C GLY A 107 6.47 9.13 -18.70
N ARG A 108 5.63 10.12 -19.03
CA ARG A 108 4.20 10.13 -18.68
C ARG A 108 3.40 9.04 -19.40
N GLY A 109 3.89 8.51 -20.52
CA GLY A 109 3.24 7.43 -21.27
C GLY A 109 3.09 6.14 -20.45
N GLN A 110 3.99 5.92 -19.47
CA GLN A 110 3.92 4.79 -18.55
C GLN A 110 2.59 4.74 -17.77
N ILE A 111 2.08 5.91 -17.36
CA ILE A 111 0.87 5.99 -16.54
C ILE A 111 -0.37 5.60 -17.35
N ALA A 112 -0.44 6.07 -18.60
CA ALA A 112 -1.52 5.71 -19.52
C ALA A 112 -1.49 4.21 -19.85
N HIS A 113 -0.31 3.68 -20.13
CA HIS A 113 -0.10 2.25 -20.38
C HIS A 113 -0.51 1.39 -19.19
N ALA A 114 -0.04 1.71 -17.98
CA ALA A 114 -0.43 1.03 -16.75
C ALA A 114 -1.94 1.05 -16.54
N THR A 115 -2.57 2.20 -16.79
CA THR A 115 -4.03 2.36 -16.69
C THR A 115 -4.74 1.43 -17.66
N ALA A 116 -4.24 1.27 -18.88
CA ALA A 116 -4.78 0.34 -19.86
C ALA A 116 -4.60 -1.12 -19.42
N VAL A 117 -3.43 -1.50 -18.90
CA VAL A 117 -3.17 -2.85 -18.37
C VAL A 117 -4.13 -3.19 -17.23
N VAL A 118 -4.29 -2.29 -16.26
CA VAL A 118 -5.19 -2.50 -15.12
C VAL A 118 -6.66 -2.55 -15.58
N LYS A 119 -7.09 -1.61 -16.43
CA LYS A 119 -8.47 -1.62 -16.98
C LYS A 119 -8.77 -2.86 -17.80
N GLY A 120 -7.83 -3.34 -18.61
CA GLY A 120 -8.02 -4.55 -19.41
C GLY A 120 -8.24 -5.81 -18.57
N ARG A 121 -7.83 -5.80 -17.29
CA ARG A 121 -7.84 -6.98 -16.41
C ARG A 121 -8.99 -6.95 -15.43
N PHE A 122 -9.24 -5.78 -14.84
CA PHE A 122 -10.28 -5.62 -13.82
C PHE A 122 -11.55 -4.92 -14.36
N GLY A 123 -11.51 -4.37 -15.58
CA GLY A 123 -12.62 -3.64 -16.20
C GLY A 123 -12.88 -2.31 -15.51
N GLN A 124 -13.47 -2.37 -14.32
CA GLN A 124 -13.82 -1.21 -13.50
C GLN A 124 -12.93 -1.13 -12.26
N ALA A 125 -12.64 0.10 -11.82
CA ALA A 125 -11.89 0.33 -10.58
C ALA A 125 -12.61 -0.24 -9.33
N SER A 126 -13.95 -0.30 -9.37
CA SER A 126 -14.77 -0.93 -8.33
C SER A 126 -14.46 -2.42 -8.15
N LEU A 127 -14.20 -3.16 -9.23
CA LEU A 127 -13.86 -4.58 -9.18
C LEU A 127 -12.47 -4.79 -8.57
N LEU A 128 -11.50 -4.00 -9.03
CA LEU A 128 -10.13 -3.99 -8.49
C LEU A 128 -10.14 -3.71 -6.98
N PHE A 129 -10.91 -2.71 -6.55
CA PHE A 129 -11.03 -2.37 -5.13
C PHE A 129 -11.77 -3.45 -4.32
N ALA A 130 -12.82 -4.05 -4.87
CA ALA A 130 -13.51 -5.14 -4.22
C ALA A 130 -12.59 -6.37 -4.01
N LEU A 131 -11.75 -6.67 -5.00
CA LEU A 131 -10.72 -7.72 -4.89
C LEU A 131 -9.72 -7.40 -3.78
N ASP A 132 -9.19 -6.18 -3.78
CA ASP A 132 -8.24 -5.70 -2.77
C ASP A 132 -8.79 -5.85 -1.34
N GLN A 133 -10.04 -5.44 -1.11
CA GLN A 133 -10.67 -5.56 0.21
C GLN A 133 -10.82 -7.01 0.66
N LEU A 134 -11.15 -7.93 -0.26
CA LEU A 134 -11.19 -9.37 0.05
C LEU A 134 -9.80 -9.88 0.42
N VAL A 135 -8.77 -9.58 -0.38
CA VAL A 135 -7.38 -10.01 -0.13
C VAL A 135 -6.88 -9.47 1.21
N LYS A 136 -7.06 -8.18 1.49
CA LYS A 136 -6.77 -7.57 2.80
C LYS A 136 -7.56 -8.21 3.94
N GLY A 137 -8.79 -8.64 3.69
CA GLY A 137 -9.60 -9.39 4.65
C GLY A 137 -9.03 -10.77 4.96
N VAL A 138 -8.56 -11.50 3.94
CA VAL A 138 -7.84 -12.78 4.11
C VAL A 138 -6.58 -12.58 4.94
N ILE A 139 -5.75 -11.62 4.56
CA ILE A 139 -4.52 -11.26 5.27
C ILE A 139 -4.79 -10.94 6.75
N ARG A 140 -5.80 -10.10 7.02
CA ARG A 140 -6.18 -9.73 8.40
C ARG A 140 -6.65 -10.94 9.21
N ALA A 141 -7.42 -11.84 8.61
CA ALA A 141 -7.88 -13.06 9.28
C ALA A 141 -6.70 -13.97 9.66
N VAL A 142 -5.77 -14.20 8.75
CA VAL A 142 -4.57 -15.02 9.00
C VAL A 142 -3.71 -14.40 10.11
N ILE A 143 -3.44 -13.09 10.05
CA ILE A 143 -2.69 -12.39 11.10
C ILE A 143 -3.44 -12.47 12.45
N GLY A 144 -4.76 -12.29 12.44
CA GLY A 144 -5.59 -12.37 13.63
C GLY A 144 -5.49 -13.73 14.33
N LEU A 145 -5.53 -14.81 13.55
CA LEU A 145 -5.35 -16.18 14.07
C LEU A 145 -3.96 -16.39 14.67
N VAL A 146 -2.90 -15.98 13.96
CA VAL A 146 -1.51 -16.07 14.47
C VAL A 146 -1.36 -15.30 15.78
N ARG A 147 -1.95 -14.10 15.88
CA ARG A 147 -1.95 -13.32 17.12
C ARG A 147 -2.72 -14.01 18.24
N GLY A 148 -3.88 -14.61 17.93
CA GLY A 148 -4.69 -15.36 18.88
C GLY A 148 -3.89 -16.51 19.51
N VAL A 149 -3.24 -17.34 18.69
CA VAL A 149 -2.42 -18.46 19.16
C VAL A 149 -1.27 -17.97 20.05
N LEU A 150 -0.56 -16.92 19.65
CA LEU A 150 0.55 -16.37 20.41
C LEU A 150 0.12 -15.75 21.75
N SER A 151 -1.13 -15.29 21.87
CA SER A 151 -1.67 -14.70 23.10
C SER A 151 -1.99 -15.72 24.20
N ILE A 152 -2.15 -17.00 23.83
CA ILE A 152 -2.47 -18.10 24.75
C ILE A 152 -1.21 -18.60 25.47
N LEU A 153 -0.01 -18.35 24.95
CA LEU A 153 1.25 -18.81 25.52
C LEU A 153 1.67 -17.91 26.71
N PRO A 154 1.65 -18.41 27.97
CA PRO A 154 1.96 -17.61 29.15
C PRO A 154 3.48 -17.54 29.38
N ILE A 155 4.21 -16.87 28.48
CA ILE A 155 5.68 -16.74 28.60
C ILE A 155 6.03 -15.32 29.10
N PRO A 156 6.54 -15.15 30.33
CA PRO A 156 6.76 -13.86 30.99
C PRO A 156 7.64 -12.88 30.21
N TYR A 157 8.63 -13.37 29.46
CA TYR A 157 9.59 -12.57 28.69
C TYR A 157 9.21 -12.36 27.22
N VAL A 158 8.14 -13.00 26.75
CA VAL A 158 7.72 -12.91 25.34
C VAL A 158 6.91 -11.65 25.07
N ARG A 159 6.32 -10.98 26.09
CA ARG A 159 5.46 -9.80 25.85
C ARG A 159 6.17 -8.61 25.18
N GLN A 160 7.44 -8.33 25.49
CA GLN A 160 8.22 -7.30 24.79
C GLN A 160 8.66 -7.76 23.39
N LEU A 161 9.04 -9.04 23.26
CA LEU A 161 9.36 -9.64 21.96
C LEU A 161 8.12 -9.70 21.06
N MET A 162 6.91 -9.81 21.62
CA MET A 162 5.65 -9.83 20.88
C MET A 162 5.41 -8.51 20.13
N GLY A 163 5.81 -7.37 20.68
CA GLY A 163 5.73 -6.09 19.96
C GLY A 163 6.62 -6.09 18.71
N ILE A 164 7.82 -6.65 18.83
CA ILE A 164 8.79 -6.77 17.73
C ILE A 164 8.27 -7.77 16.69
N VAL A 165 7.81 -8.94 17.12
CA VAL A 165 7.21 -9.97 16.24
C VAL A 165 5.96 -9.42 15.54
N GLN A 166 5.13 -8.63 16.22
CA GLN A 166 3.96 -8.02 15.61
C GLN A 166 4.32 -6.92 14.61
N ALA A 167 5.32 -6.09 14.91
CA ALA A 167 5.84 -5.09 13.98
C ALA A 167 6.42 -5.77 12.74
N PHE A 168 7.22 -6.82 12.96
CA PHE A 168 7.78 -7.68 11.92
C PHE A 168 6.69 -8.30 11.03
N LEU A 169 5.70 -8.98 11.62
CA LEU A 169 4.61 -9.64 10.86
C LEU A 169 3.81 -8.61 10.06
N ARG A 170 3.62 -7.40 10.59
CA ARG A 170 2.93 -6.32 9.88
C ARG A 170 3.73 -5.84 8.67
N VAL A 171 5.04 -5.71 8.79
CA VAL A 171 5.90 -5.35 7.66
C VAL A 171 5.99 -6.50 6.66
N ALA A 172 6.13 -7.73 7.14
CA ALA A 172 6.32 -8.90 6.30
C ALA A 172 5.11 -9.25 5.43
N VAL A 173 3.92 -8.88 5.90
CA VAL A 173 2.65 -9.15 5.24
C VAL A 173 2.07 -7.91 4.56
N GLY A 174 2.67 -6.73 4.78
CA GLY A 174 2.13 -5.44 4.35
C GLY A 174 2.10 -5.20 2.84
N PHE A 175 2.63 -6.14 2.05
CA PHE A 175 2.71 -6.05 0.59
C PHE A 175 2.16 -7.29 -0.12
N ILE A 176 1.42 -8.15 0.59
CA ILE A 176 0.86 -9.36 0.00
C ILE A 176 -0.18 -8.98 -1.06
N ASP A 177 -1.05 -8.02 -0.80
CA ASP A 177 -2.07 -7.56 -1.75
C ASP A 177 -1.48 -7.10 -3.08
N GLU A 178 -0.37 -6.38 -3.07
CA GLU A 178 0.34 -6.02 -4.30
C GLU A 178 0.93 -7.23 -5.02
N VAL A 179 1.44 -8.24 -4.30
CA VAL A 179 1.94 -9.48 -4.89
C VAL A 179 0.81 -10.30 -5.52
N ILE A 180 -0.36 -10.38 -4.87
CA ILE A 180 -1.56 -11.03 -5.42
C ILE A 180 -2.02 -10.32 -6.69
N LEU A 181 -2.06 -8.99 -6.66
CA LEU A 181 -2.37 -8.18 -7.84
C LEU A 181 -1.34 -8.41 -8.96
N ALA A 182 -0.06 -8.45 -8.61
CA ALA A 182 1.02 -8.68 -9.56
C ALA A 182 0.90 -10.04 -10.24
N HIS A 183 0.52 -11.08 -9.50
CA HIS A 183 0.24 -12.40 -10.05
C HIS A 183 -0.88 -12.34 -11.10
N ALA A 184 -2.02 -11.72 -10.78
CA ALA A 184 -3.14 -11.60 -11.71
C ALA A 184 -2.77 -10.83 -12.99
N ILE A 185 -1.91 -9.80 -12.88
CA ILE A 185 -1.40 -9.07 -14.03
C ILE A 185 -0.43 -9.93 -14.86
N ARG A 186 0.49 -10.63 -14.19
CA ARG A 186 1.54 -11.44 -14.85
C ARG A 186 0.95 -12.64 -15.61
N THR A 187 0.00 -13.37 -15.00
CA THR A 187 -0.68 -14.50 -15.63
C THR A 187 -1.72 -14.09 -16.66
N ARG A 188 -1.99 -12.78 -16.79
CA ARG A 188 -2.97 -12.23 -17.73
C ARG A 188 -4.37 -12.82 -17.56
N SER A 189 -4.72 -13.29 -16.36
CA SER A 189 -6.01 -13.92 -16.09
C SER A 189 -7.19 -12.99 -16.41
N THR A 190 -8.23 -13.55 -17.04
CA THR A 190 -9.53 -12.90 -17.25
C THR A 190 -10.50 -13.13 -16.09
N ASP A 191 -10.12 -13.99 -15.14
CA ASP A 191 -10.82 -14.21 -13.88
C ASP A 191 -10.00 -13.62 -12.70
N PRO A 192 -10.29 -12.37 -12.29
CA PRO A 192 -9.62 -11.74 -11.16
C PRO A 192 -9.80 -12.49 -9.84
N TRP A 193 -10.94 -13.14 -9.63
CA TRP A 193 -11.27 -13.82 -8.38
C TRP A 193 -10.51 -15.14 -8.26
N GLY A 194 -10.57 -15.96 -9.30
CA GLY A 194 -9.81 -17.22 -9.36
C GLY A 194 -8.31 -16.99 -9.31
N SER A 195 -7.81 -15.97 -10.02
CA SER A 195 -6.37 -15.64 -9.97
C SER A 195 -5.92 -15.17 -8.60
N ALA A 196 -6.72 -14.37 -7.89
CA ALA A 196 -6.39 -13.99 -6.52
C ALA A 196 -6.47 -15.18 -5.55
N ARG A 197 -7.43 -16.11 -5.74
CA ARG A 197 -7.52 -17.34 -4.94
C ARG A 197 -6.24 -18.16 -5.11
N GLU A 198 -5.90 -18.47 -6.35
CA GLU A 198 -4.68 -19.19 -6.72
C GLU A 198 -3.45 -18.50 -6.11
N ALA A 199 -3.31 -17.19 -6.32
CA ALA A 199 -2.16 -16.46 -5.81
C ALA A 199 -2.03 -16.52 -4.28
N LEU A 200 -3.16 -16.44 -3.56
CA LEU A 200 -3.22 -16.56 -2.10
C LEU A 200 -2.82 -17.96 -1.63
N VAL A 201 -3.27 -19.00 -2.32
CA VAL A 201 -2.88 -20.39 -2.01
C VAL A 201 -1.40 -20.60 -2.26
N LEU A 202 -0.88 -20.15 -3.42
CA LEU A 202 0.54 -20.20 -3.76
C LEU A 202 1.40 -19.43 -2.75
N TYR A 203 0.91 -18.30 -2.23
CA TYR A 203 1.59 -17.58 -1.16
C TYR A 203 1.58 -18.39 0.15
N GLY A 204 0.41 -18.91 0.52
CA GLY A 204 0.20 -19.71 1.72
C GLY A 204 1.08 -20.96 1.76
N GLN A 205 1.11 -21.74 0.69
CA GLN A 205 1.93 -22.95 0.63
C GLN A 205 3.44 -22.67 0.72
N ASN A 206 3.87 -21.49 0.28
CA ASN A 206 5.26 -21.04 0.34
C ASN A 206 5.58 -20.09 1.52
N TRP A 207 4.72 -20.05 2.57
CA TRP A 207 4.81 -19.07 3.66
C TRP A 207 6.19 -18.99 4.34
N LYS A 208 6.89 -20.11 4.52
CA LYS A 208 8.21 -20.14 5.19
C LYS A 208 9.25 -19.35 4.40
N ALA A 209 9.26 -19.55 3.08
CA ALA A 209 10.20 -18.86 2.20
C ALA A 209 9.82 -17.37 2.08
N MET A 210 8.52 -17.07 1.97
CA MET A 210 8.02 -15.70 1.94
C MET A 210 8.36 -14.94 3.23
N LEU A 211 8.09 -15.50 4.41
CA LEU A 211 8.41 -14.85 5.69
C LEU A 211 9.91 -14.64 5.89
N ARG A 212 10.74 -15.60 5.50
CA ARG A 212 12.20 -15.47 5.58
C ARG A 212 12.71 -14.32 4.71
N ASN A 213 12.21 -14.22 3.49
CA ASN A 213 12.56 -13.13 2.58
C ASN A 213 12.04 -11.78 3.08
N ALA A 214 10.80 -11.75 3.55
CA ALA A 214 10.21 -10.57 4.16
C ALA A 214 10.99 -10.08 5.40
N ALA A 215 11.61 -11.00 6.15
CA ALA A 215 12.49 -10.66 7.27
C ALA A 215 13.71 -9.87 6.84
N TRP A 216 14.43 -10.39 5.85
CA TRP A 216 15.58 -9.70 5.27
C TRP A 216 15.17 -8.37 4.63
N LEU A 217 14.04 -8.37 3.92
CA LEU A 217 13.52 -7.16 3.31
C LEU A 217 13.18 -6.08 4.36
N THR A 218 12.66 -6.47 5.52
CA THR A 218 12.42 -5.55 6.63
C THR A 218 13.73 -4.88 7.06
N LEU A 219 14.81 -5.65 7.22
CA LEU A 219 16.12 -5.10 7.56
C LEU A 219 16.63 -4.12 6.48
N PHE A 220 16.56 -4.48 5.20
CA PHE A 220 17.00 -3.60 4.11
C PHE A 220 16.13 -2.34 3.96
N THR A 221 14.82 -2.45 4.16
CA THR A 221 13.91 -1.29 4.10
C THR A 221 14.17 -0.32 5.25
N TYR A 222 14.52 -0.79 6.44
CA TYR A 222 14.97 0.09 7.53
C TYR A 222 16.31 0.76 7.20
N GLY A 223 17.28 0.02 6.67
CA GLY A 223 18.56 0.58 6.20
C GLY A 223 18.35 1.66 5.13
N LEU A 224 17.52 1.37 4.12
CA LEU A 224 17.18 2.33 3.07
C LEU A 224 16.39 3.54 3.62
N ALA A 225 15.49 3.33 4.58
CA ALA A 225 14.79 4.42 5.25
C ALA A 225 15.76 5.37 5.96
N PHE A 226 16.77 4.81 6.63
CA PHE A 226 17.83 5.59 7.29
C PHE A 226 18.67 6.35 6.27
N LEU A 227 19.05 5.74 5.14
CA LEU A 227 19.76 6.43 4.07
C LEU A 227 18.92 7.57 3.46
N ILE A 228 17.64 7.34 3.18
CA ILE A 228 16.73 8.39 2.70
C ILE A 228 16.64 9.52 3.72
N PHE A 229 16.55 9.21 5.01
CA PHE A 229 16.55 10.22 6.07
C PHE A 229 17.82 11.08 6.03
N LEU A 230 19.01 10.47 5.92
CA LEU A 230 20.28 11.21 5.81
C LEU A 230 20.31 12.11 4.56
N VAL A 231 19.87 11.59 3.41
CA VAL A 231 19.79 12.38 2.16
C VAL A 231 18.83 13.56 2.32
N MET A 232 17.73 13.38 3.05
CA MET A 232 16.73 14.43 3.30
C MET A 232 17.20 15.49 4.29
N LEU A 233 18.27 15.27 5.06
CA LEU A 233 18.84 16.31 5.93
C LEU A 233 19.38 17.49 5.13
N ALA A 234 19.94 17.26 3.94
CA ALA A 234 20.48 18.32 3.10
C ALA A 234 19.40 19.31 2.60
N PRO A 235 18.31 18.89 1.93
CA PRO A 235 17.24 19.82 1.53
C PRO A 235 16.54 20.44 2.74
N ALA A 236 16.41 19.73 3.87
CA ALA A 236 15.88 20.30 5.11
C ALA A 236 16.80 21.42 5.65
N ALA A 237 18.10 21.20 5.71
CA ALA A 237 19.08 22.20 6.15
C ALA A 237 19.14 23.40 5.20
N ALA A 238 19.08 23.16 3.89
CA ALA A 238 19.00 24.23 2.89
C ALA A 238 17.76 25.11 3.10
N LEU A 239 16.60 24.51 3.35
CA LEU A 239 15.35 25.22 3.64
C LEU A 239 15.46 26.09 4.91
N VAL A 240 16.08 25.57 5.97
CA VAL A 240 16.35 26.32 7.21
C VAL A 240 17.28 27.51 6.95
N TYR A 241 18.30 27.34 6.12
CA TYR A 241 19.25 28.41 5.80
C TYR A 241 18.59 29.55 5.00
N VAL A 242 17.75 29.24 4.02
CA VAL A 242 17.13 30.26 3.15
C VAL A 242 15.92 30.95 3.77
N MET A 243 15.29 30.36 4.80
CA MET A 243 14.16 30.96 5.52
C MET A 243 14.45 31.04 7.03
N PRO A 244 15.37 31.93 7.46
CA PRO A 244 15.64 32.14 8.88
C PRO A 244 14.38 32.64 9.58
N GLY A 245 13.96 31.95 10.65
CA GLY A 245 12.74 32.24 11.40
C GLY A 245 11.50 31.44 10.96
N ALA A 246 11.56 30.65 9.88
CA ALA A 246 10.47 29.77 9.43
C ALA A 246 10.30 28.48 10.24
N TRP A 247 10.86 28.44 11.46
CA TRP A 247 10.44 27.53 12.53
C TRP A 247 9.04 27.88 13.08
N SER A 248 8.24 28.63 12.32
CA SER A 248 6.78 28.57 12.51
C SER A 248 6.37 27.10 12.39
N ALA A 249 5.37 26.69 13.18
CA ALA A 249 4.90 25.30 13.20
C ALA A 249 4.64 24.73 11.78
N GLY A 250 4.32 25.58 10.79
CA GLY A 250 4.14 25.21 9.38
C GLY A 250 5.39 24.71 8.66
N GLY A 251 6.57 25.30 8.86
CA GLY A 251 7.81 24.89 8.17
C GLY A 251 8.33 23.53 8.63
N PHE A 252 8.25 23.26 9.94
CA PHE A 252 8.58 21.96 10.51
C PHE A 252 7.62 20.86 10.05
N VAL A 253 6.32 21.16 10.06
CA VAL A 253 5.28 20.26 9.56
C VAL A 253 5.51 19.94 8.08
N PHE A 254 5.77 20.95 7.24
CA PHE A 254 6.09 20.77 5.83
C PHE A 254 7.31 19.84 5.62
N ALA A 255 8.41 20.07 6.34
CA ALA A 255 9.62 19.27 6.21
C ALA A 255 9.40 17.79 6.59
N LEU A 256 8.69 17.54 7.71
CA LEU A 256 8.35 16.20 8.15
C LEU A 256 7.48 15.47 7.11
N LEU A 257 6.51 16.18 6.55
CA LEU A 257 5.58 15.65 5.54
C LEU A 257 6.26 15.40 4.20
N PHE A 258 7.16 16.28 3.77
CA PHE A 258 7.96 16.10 2.58
C PHE A 258 8.84 14.84 2.71
N ALA A 259 9.58 14.73 3.83
CA ALA A 259 10.39 13.56 4.12
C ALA A 259 9.55 12.26 4.17
N TRP A 260 8.37 12.31 4.79
CA TRP A 260 7.43 11.19 4.80
C TRP A 260 6.95 10.80 3.40
N SER A 261 6.61 11.79 2.57
CA SER A 261 6.15 11.59 1.20
C SER A 261 7.22 10.94 0.33
N VAL A 262 8.47 11.39 0.43
CA VAL A 262 9.59 10.77 -0.31
C VAL A 262 9.85 9.35 0.22
N LYS A 263 9.89 9.17 1.54
CA LYS A 263 10.02 7.85 2.14
C LYS A 263 8.96 6.87 1.61
N ALA A 264 7.69 7.28 1.64
CA ALA A 264 6.56 6.45 1.22
C ALA A 264 6.56 6.17 -0.30
N ALA A 265 7.01 7.15 -1.10
CA ALA A 265 7.08 7.00 -2.55
C ALA A 265 8.14 5.99 -3.00
N PHE A 266 9.24 5.84 -2.27
CA PHE A 266 10.36 4.97 -2.65
C PHE A 266 10.37 3.61 -1.93
N LEU A 267 10.21 3.59 -0.61
CA LEU A 267 10.41 2.36 0.17
C LEU A 267 9.38 1.28 -0.13
N GLU A 268 8.11 1.68 -0.29
CA GLU A 268 7.04 0.72 -0.53
C GLU A 268 7.20 0.06 -1.90
N PRO A 269 7.35 0.79 -3.02
CA PRO A 269 7.61 0.17 -4.31
C PRO A 269 8.88 -0.69 -4.35
N PHE A 270 9.93 -0.28 -3.62
CA PHE A 270 11.13 -1.11 -3.46
C PHE A 270 10.78 -2.46 -2.83
N ALA A 271 10.06 -2.44 -1.70
CA ALA A 271 9.69 -3.65 -0.99
C ALA A 271 8.78 -4.56 -1.82
N VAL A 272 7.78 -3.98 -2.47
CA VAL A 272 6.87 -4.70 -3.39
C VAL A 272 7.67 -5.34 -4.53
N THR A 273 8.61 -4.62 -5.14
CA THR A 273 9.47 -5.13 -6.23
C THR A 273 10.31 -6.33 -5.76
N CYS A 274 10.93 -6.25 -4.59
CA CYS A 274 11.70 -7.36 -4.03
C CYS A 274 10.82 -8.58 -3.72
N LEU A 275 9.64 -8.38 -3.14
CA LEU A 275 8.72 -9.50 -2.84
C LEU A 275 8.14 -10.13 -4.11
N MET A 276 7.85 -9.34 -5.14
CA MET A 276 7.43 -9.88 -6.44
C MET A 276 8.51 -10.79 -7.03
N GLN A 277 9.79 -10.38 -7.01
CA GLN A 277 10.88 -11.24 -7.48
C GLN A 277 10.94 -12.59 -6.76
N VAL A 278 10.76 -12.59 -5.43
CA VAL A 278 10.77 -13.79 -4.61
C VAL A 278 9.56 -14.66 -4.93
N TYR A 279 8.37 -14.06 -4.87
CA TYR A 279 7.11 -14.75 -5.10
C TYR A 279 7.11 -15.41 -6.48
N PHE A 280 7.38 -14.64 -7.54
CA PHE A 280 7.38 -15.11 -8.91
C PHE A 280 8.40 -16.21 -9.21
N ARG A 281 9.53 -16.24 -8.49
CA ARG A 281 10.51 -17.30 -8.65
C ARG A 281 10.09 -18.57 -7.92
N ILE A 282 9.57 -18.43 -6.71
CA ILE A 282 9.23 -19.58 -5.87
C ILE A 282 7.97 -20.26 -6.38
N THR A 283 6.99 -19.51 -6.88
CA THR A 283 5.71 -20.05 -7.36
C THR A 283 5.74 -20.48 -8.82
N ASP A 284 6.88 -20.32 -9.51
CA ASP A 284 7.01 -20.68 -10.92
C ASP A 284 6.73 -22.18 -11.14
N GLY A 285 5.79 -22.48 -12.04
CA GLY A 285 5.36 -23.85 -12.34
C GLY A 285 4.65 -24.60 -11.21
N GLN A 286 4.33 -23.96 -10.09
CA GLN A 286 3.57 -24.61 -9.01
C GLN A 286 2.07 -24.55 -9.26
N GLU A 287 1.36 -25.60 -8.87
CA GLU A 287 -0.09 -25.61 -8.78
C GLU A 287 -0.55 -25.31 -7.34
N PRO A 288 -1.75 -24.70 -7.16
CA PRO A 288 -2.34 -24.50 -5.84
C PRO A 288 -2.60 -25.81 -5.09
N ASP A 289 -2.04 -25.95 -3.90
CA ASP A 289 -2.26 -27.10 -3.02
C ASP A 289 -3.70 -27.11 -2.47
N PRO A 290 -4.51 -28.16 -2.72
CA PRO A 290 -5.87 -28.29 -2.22
C PRO A 290 -5.96 -28.21 -0.69
N GLU A 291 -4.96 -28.68 0.04
CA GLU A 291 -4.95 -28.61 1.50
C GLU A 291 -4.82 -27.15 1.98
N TRP A 292 -3.98 -26.36 1.30
CA TRP A 292 -3.85 -24.93 1.61
C TRP A 292 -5.09 -24.12 1.21
N ASP A 293 -5.73 -24.46 0.10
CA ASP A 293 -7.01 -23.87 -0.28
C ASP A 293 -8.07 -24.10 0.83
N ALA A 294 -8.22 -25.35 1.29
CA ALA A 294 -9.15 -25.69 2.36
C ALA A 294 -8.80 -25.00 3.70
N ARG A 295 -7.51 -24.90 4.05
CA ARG A 295 -7.06 -24.19 5.25
C ARG A 295 -7.43 -22.70 5.18
N LEU A 296 -7.16 -22.03 4.06
CA LEU A 296 -7.51 -20.61 3.89
C LEU A 296 -9.03 -20.39 3.94
N GLU A 297 -9.80 -21.33 3.41
CA GLU A 297 -11.26 -21.32 3.47
C GLU A 297 -11.79 -21.41 4.90
N GLN A 298 -11.21 -22.30 5.70
CA GLN A 298 -11.54 -22.43 7.13
C GLN A 298 -11.14 -21.18 7.92
N MET A 299 -9.97 -20.60 7.61
CA MET A 299 -9.40 -19.48 8.34
C MET A 299 -10.06 -18.12 8.01
N SER A 300 -10.64 -17.95 6.82
CA SER A 300 -11.14 -16.65 6.35
C SER A 300 -12.47 -16.71 5.62
N SER A 301 -13.46 -15.99 6.15
CA SER A 301 -14.72 -15.71 5.44
C SER A 301 -14.52 -14.90 4.16
N HIS A 302 -13.45 -14.11 4.05
CA HIS A 302 -13.15 -13.35 2.84
C HIS A 302 -12.61 -14.27 1.74
N PHE A 303 -11.87 -15.32 2.11
CA PHE A 303 -11.42 -16.33 1.15
C PHE A 303 -12.59 -17.16 0.63
N ARG A 304 -13.56 -17.51 1.48
CA ARG A 304 -14.84 -18.11 1.06
C ARG A 304 -15.58 -17.25 0.03
N LYS A 305 -15.77 -15.96 0.34
CA LYS A 305 -16.39 -15.00 -0.60
C LYS A 305 -15.62 -14.89 -1.92
N LEU A 306 -14.30 -15.00 -1.89
CA LEU A 306 -13.46 -14.99 -3.08
C LEU A 306 -13.73 -16.23 -3.95
N LYS A 307 -13.80 -17.43 -3.35
CA LYS A 307 -14.14 -18.69 -4.03
C LYS A 307 -15.55 -18.67 -4.61
N GLU A 308 -16.53 -18.19 -3.85
CA GLU A 308 -17.92 -18.06 -4.30
C GLU A 308 -18.00 -17.19 -5.57
N ARG A 309 -17.30 -16.06 -5.60
CA ARG A 309 -17.27 -15.15 -6.77
C ARG A 309 -16.53 -15.73 -7.97
N ALA A 310 -15.46 -16.49 -7.74
CA ALA A 310 -14.79 -17.23 -8.79
C ALA A 310 -15.76 -18.27 -9.41
N GLY A 311 -16.43 -19.08 -8.57
CA GLY A 311 -17.38 -20.10 -9.01
C GLY A 311 -18.62 -19.56 -9.73
N ALA A 312 -19.19 -18.44 -9.28
CA ALA A 312 -20.38 -17.84 -9.89
C ALA A 312 -20.17 -17.41 -11.36
N ARG A 313 -18.93 -17.05 -11.73
CA ARG A 313 -18.58 -16.72 -13.11
C ARG A 313 -18.55 -17.95 -14.04
N PHE A 314 -18.14 -19.11 -13.51
CA PHE A 314 -18.19 -20.37 -14.26
C PHE A 314 -19.62 -20.90 -14.43
N GLY A 315 -20.51 -20.63 -13.49
CA GLY A 315 -21.95 -20.93 -13.64
C GLY A 315 -22.60 -20.11 -14.75
N THR A 316 -22.39 -18.78 -14.75
CA THR A 316 -22.93 -17.87 -15.77
C THR A 316 -22.36 -18.09 -17.18
N ALA A 317 -21.10 -18.54 -17.30
CA ALA A 317 -20.52 -18.90 -18.60
C ALA A 317 -21.14 -20.19 -19.19
N ARG A 318 -21.46 -21.20 -18.36
CA ARG A 318 -22.13 -22.43 -18.81
C ARG A 318 -23.57 -22.18 -19.24
N ASP A 319 -24.28 -21.28 -18.57
CA ASP A 319 -25.67 -20.96 -18.91
C ASP A 319 -25.77 -20.10 -20.19
N GLY A 320 -24.71 -19.37 -20.55
CA GLY A 320 -24.65 -18.56 -21.78
C GLY A 320 -24.22 -19.32 -23.04
N GLU A 321 -23.60 -20.49 -22.92
CA GLU A 321 -23.31 -21.41 -24.04
C GLU A 321 -24.47 -22.41 -24.30
N ALA A 322 -25.47 -22.44 -23.42
CA ALA A 322 -26.65 -23.30 -23.53
C ALA A 322 -27.90 -22.57 -24.08
N ALA A 323 -27.75 -21.35 -24.60
CA ALA A 323 -28.80 -20.53 -25.21
C ALA A 323 -28.45 -20.18 -26.66
#